data_AF-A0A4P7YI23-F1
#
_entry.id   AF-A0A4P7YI23-F1
#
_cell.length_a   1.000
_cell.length_b   1.000
_cell.length_c   1.000
_cell.angle_alpha   90.00
_cell.angle_beta   90.00
_cell.angle_gamma   90.00
#
_symmetry.space_group_name_H-M   'P 1'
#
loop_
_entity.id
_entity.type
_entity.pdbx_description
1 polymer ?
#
loop_
_entity_poly.entity_id
_entity_poly.type
_entity_poly.pdbx_seq_one_letter_code
_entity_poly.pdbx_strand_id
1 'polypeptide(L)'
;MTSHLIERQAVIDGCLAMNRLGINQGMSGNLSHRIDGGFLVTPTSMPYDAMTPADIVEMGFDGTYLGDHRPSSEWRIHRDILRARPDVTVVLHAHPTFATALAVHGRPIPSFHYMVALAGGDSIRCAPYATFGTQELSDHALAALEGRLACLLANHGMIVLGSSVQSALSLAVEVETLARQYLYAQQFGEPVILPPEEIARVAEKMRRMKYGQPVDDGDAPDDTARPRSSD
;
A
#
# COMPACT_ATOMS: atom_id res chain seq x y z
N MET A 1 -24.96 3.55 18.33
CA MET A 1 -24.57 2.47 17.40
C MET A 1 -23.32 2.93 16.67
N THR A 2 -22.27 2.13 16.65
CA THR A 2 -21.04 2.43 15.89
C THR A 2 -21.37 2.42 14.39
N SER A 3 -21.22 3.56 13.71
CA SER A 3 -21.35 3.68 12.25
C SER A 3 -20.22 2.92 11.53
N HIS A 4 -20.38 2.60 10.24
CA HIS A 4 -19.31 2.02 9.42
C HIS A 4 -18.69 0.73 9.97
N LEU A 5 -19.52 -0.16 10.55
CA LEU A 5 -19.03 -1.38 11.22
C LEU A 5 -18.23 -2.29 10.28
N ILE A 6 -18.63 -2.38 9.01
CA ILE A 6 -17.95 -3.21 8.00
C ILE A 6 -16.55 -2.65 7.72
N GLU A 7 -16.44 -1.35 7.47
CA GLU A 7 -15.18 -0.68 7.17
C GLU A 7 -14.24 -0.69 8.37
N ARG A 8 -14.77 -0.47 9.58
CA ARG A 8 -14.00 -0.56 10.84
C ARG A 8 -13.44 -1.96 11.04
N GLN A 9 -14.25 -2.99 10.82
CA GLN A 9 -13.79 -4.37 10.91
C GLN A 9 -12.73 -4.68 9.85
N ALA A 10 -12.92 -4.22 8.61
CA ALA A 10 -11.94 -4.40 7.54
C ALA A 10 -10.59 -3.75 7.88
N VAL A 11 -10.57 -2.60 8.55
CA VAL A 11 -9.33 -1.97 9.03
C VAL A 11 -8.60 -2.88 10.02
N ILE A 12 -9.33 -3.43 11.00
CA ILE A 12 -8.77 -4.34 12.02
C ILE A 12 -8.23 -5.61 11.37
N ASP A 13 -9.01 -6.24 10.49
CA ASP A 13 -8.61 -7.46 9.78
C ASP A 13 -7.35 -7.21 8.93
N GLY A 14 -7.26 -6.02 8.32
CA GLY A 14 -6.09 -5.55 7.59
C GLY A 14 -4.85 -5.48 8.48
N CYS A 15 -4.96 -4.84 9.64
CA CYS A 15 -3.90 -4.72 10.63
C CYS A 15 -3.43 -6.10 11.14
N LEU A 16 -4.36 -7.00 11.45
CA LEU A 16 -4.04 -8.38 11.86
C LEU A 16 -3.32 -9.14 10.74
N ALA A 17 -3.75 -8.97 9.49
CA ALA A 17 -3.10 -9.57 8.33
C ALA A 17 -1.69 -9.02 8.11
N MET A 18 -1.47 -7.70 8.28
CA MET A 18 -0.14 -7.09 8.19
C MET A 18 0.85 -7.74 9.14
N ASN A 19 0.46 -7.97 10.40
CA ASN A 19 1.31 -8.64 11.39
C ASN A 19 1.54 -10.11 11.01
N ARG A 20 0.49 -10.84 10.61
CA ARG A 20 0.58 -12.26 10.22
C ARG A 20 1.49 -12.49 9.01
N LEU A 21 1.48 -11.57 8.05
CA LEU A 21 2.27 -11.63 6.81
C LEU A 21 3.71 -11.08 6.99
N GLY A 22 4.04 -10.56 8.18
CA GLY A 22 5.36 -9.98 8.46
C GLY A 22 5.59 -8.59 7.84
N ILE A 23 4.54 -7.98 7.29
CA ILE A 23 4.58 -6.61 6.73
C ILE A 23 4.70 -5.57 7.82
N ASN A 24 4.14 -5.85 8.99
CA ASN A 24 4.24 -4.98 10.16
C ASN A 24 4.73 -5.76 11.38
N GLN A 25 5.42 -5.06 12.27
CA GLN A 25 5.94 -5.62 13.53
C GLN A 25 5.31 -4.87 14.70
N GLY A 26 4.43 -5.54 15.45
CA GLY A 26 3.72 -4.92 16.56
C GLY A 26 2.72 -3.85 16.11
N MET A 27 2.97 -2.60 16.47
CA MET A 27 2.04 -1.46 16.33
C MET A 27 2.62 -0.30 15.51
N SER A 28 3.71 -0.53 14.76
CA SER A 28 4.43 0.54 14.05
C SER A 28 3.68 1.09 12.82
N GLY A 29 2.90 0.24 12.15
CA GLY A 29 2.10 0.62 11.00
C GLY A 29 0.75 1.24 11.34
N ASN A 30 0.03 1.65 10.32
CA ASN A 30 -1.33 2.16 10.42
C ASN A 30 -2.07 1.98 9.10
N LEU A 31 -3.40 1.90 9.19
CA LEU A 31 -4.26 1.69 8.04
C LEU A 31 -5.45 2.64 8.14
N SER A 32 -5.83 3.24 7.01
CA SER A 32 -7.06 4.03 6.91
C SER A 32 -7.99 3.54 5.81
N HIS A 33 -9.27 3.78 5.98
CA HIS A 33 -10.32 3.50 5.01
C HIS A 33 -11.17 4.76 4.79
N ARG A 34 -11.35 5.19 3.53
CA ARG A 34 -12.23 6.30 3.18
C ARG A 34 -13.67 5.96 3.56
N ILE A 35 -14.39 6.96 4.05
CA ILE A 35 -15.85 6.93 4.20
C ILE A 35 -16.41 8.22 3.59
N ASP A 36 -17.74 8.37 3.55
CA ASP A 36 -18.34 9.62 3.13
C ASP A 36 -17.93 10.77 4.08
N GLY A 37 -17.57 11.92 3.52
CA GLY A 37 -17.11 13.09 4.29
C GLY A 37 -15.74 12.99 4.98
N GLY A 38 -15.10 11.82 5.04
CA GLY A 38 -13.88 11.62 5.83
C GLY A 38 -13.18 10.28 5.64
N PHE A 39 -12.57 9.78 6.72
CA PHE A 39 -11.89 8.50 6.74
C PHE A 39 -11.83 7.90 8.15
N LEU A 40 -11.73 6.57 8.21
CA LEU A 40 -11.44 5.81 9.40
C LEU A 40 -9.94 5.53 9.47
N VAL A 41 -9.33 5.57 10.64
CA VAL A 41 -7.90 5.26 10.83
C VAL A 41 -7.67 4.54 12.15
N THR A 42 -6.66 3.67 12.19
CA THR A 42 -6.22 3.02 13.42
C THR A 42 -5.89 4.04 14.53
N PRO A 43 -6.23 3.75 15.80
CA PRO A 43 -5.81 4.59 16.93
C PRO A 43 -4.29 4.52 17.13
N THR A 44 -3.74 5.48 17.85
CA THR A 44 -2.32 5.44 18.22
C THR A 44 -2.04 4.39 19.31
N SER A 45 -0.92 3.67 19.17
CA SER A 45 -0.31 2.84 20.23
C SER A 45 -1.21 1.73 20.81
N MET A 46 -2.15 1.20 20.02
CA MET A 46 -3.01 0.08 20.44
C MET A 46 -2.58 -1.23 19.76
N PRO A 47 -2.41 -2.33 20.51
CA PRO A 47 -2.15 -3.65 19.93
C PRO A 47 -3.30 -4.09 19.03
N TYR A 48 -2.99 -4.57 17.82
CA TYR A 48 -4.03 -4.86 16.83
C TYR A 48 -4.97 -5.99 17.23
N ASP A 49 -4.49 -6.95 18.03
CA ASP A 49 -5.27 -8.08 18.56
C ASP A 49 -6.22 -7.69 19.70
N ALA A 50 -6.03 -6.50 20.28
CA ALA A 50 -6.92 -5.93 21.28
C ALA A 50 -7.95 -4.95 20.69
N MET A 51 -7.80 -4.56 19.41
CA MET A 51 -8.70 -3.58 18.78
C MET A 51 -10.09 -4.18 18.54
N THR A 52 -11.10 -3.37 18.84
CA THR A 52 -12.50 -3.56 18.47
C THR A 52 -12.94 -2.47 17.48
N PRO A 53 -14.05 -2.65 16.75
CA PRO A 53 -14.52 -1.62 15.82
C PRO A 53 -14.77 -0.25 16.44
N ALA A 54 -15.07 -0.19 17.75
CA ALA A 54 -15.26 1.06 18.47
C ALA A 54 -13.95 1.85 18.67
N ASP A 55 -12.80 1.17 18.61
CA ASP A 55 -11.48 1.79 18.83
C ASP A 55 -10.94 2.49 17.57
N ILE A 56 -11.48 2.16 16.39
CA ILE A 56 -11.13 2.82 15.13
C ILE A 56 -11.59 4.28 15.16
N VAL A 57 -10.71 5.19 14.78
CA VAL A 57 -10.97 6.63 14.90
C VAL A 57 -11.53 7.16 13.59
N GLU A 58 -12.65 7.86 13.67
CA GLU A 58 -13.25 8.54 12.52
C GLU A 58 -12.70 9.96 12.43
N MET A 59 -12.28 10.39 11.24
CA MET A 59 -11.66 11.68 10.99
C MET A 59 -12.30 12.40 9.80
N GLY A 60 -12.48 13.71 9.95
CA GLY A 60 -12.82 14.61 8.86
C GLY A 60 -11.59 15.02 8.05
N PHE A 61 -11.79 15.41 6.79
CA PHE A 61 -10.70 15.97 5.96
C PHE A 61 -10.22 17.36 6.42
N ASP A 62 -10.90 17.98 7.38
CA ASP A 62 -10.45 19.18 8.08
C ASP A 62 -9.48 18.88 9.25
N GLY A 63 -9.28 17.60 9.59
CA GLY A 63 -8.42 17.15 10.68
C GLY A 63 -9.11 17.03 12.04
N THR A 64 -10.44 17.18 12.10
CA THR A 64 -11.24 16.83 13.28
C THR A 64 -11.41 15.31 13.41
N TYR A 65 -11.69 14.81 14.61
CA TYR A 65 -11.92 13.38 14.84
C TYR A 65 -13.03 13.11 15.85
N LEU A 66 -13.63 11.92 15.74
CA LEU A 66 -14.64 11.37 16.64
C LEU A 66 -14.16 10.02 17.19
N GLY A 67 -14.48 9.75 18.45
CA GLY A 67 -14.12 8.52 19.16
C GLY A 67 -13.37 8.78 20.48
N ASP A 68 -13.19 7.73 21.26
CA ASP A 68 -12.57 7.81 22.60
C ASP A 68 -11.04 7.74 22.56
N HIS A 69 -10.47 7.39 21.41
CA HIS A 69 -9.03 7.25 21.20
C HIS A 69 -8.48 8.34 20.28
N ARG A 70 -7.21 8.69 20.50
CA ARG A 70 -6.47 9.54 19.57
C ARG A 70 -6.16 8.76 18.29
N PRO A 71 -6.27 9.37 17.10
CA PRO A 71 -5.87 8.73 15.85
C PRO A 71 -4.37 8.44 15.83
N SER A 72 -3.93 7.59 14.90
CA SER A 72 -2.51 7.39 14.59
C SER A 72 -1.75 8.73 14.54
N SER A 73 -0.51 8.78 15.04
CA SER A 73 0.35 9.96 14.92
C SER A 73 0.62 10.37 13.46
N GLU A 74 0.38 9.47 12.52
CA GLU A 74 0.61 9.66 11.09
C GLU A 74 -0.68 9.92 10.30
N TRP A 75 -1.79 10.25 10.95
CA TRP A 75 -3.06 10.51 10.28
C TRP A 75 -2.98 11.54 9.13
N ARG A 76 -2.04 12.49 9.18
CA ARG A 76 -1.88 13.54 8.15
C ARG A 76 -1.54 12.96 6.77
N ILE A 77 -0.63 11.99 6.70
CA ILE A 77 -0.26 11.37 5.42
C ILE A 77 -1.47 10.66 4.80
N HIS A 78 -2.28 9.97 5.62
CA HIS A 78 -3.53 9.33 5.18
C HIS A 78 -4.54 10.37 4.67
N ARG A 79 -4.78 11.43 5.44
CA ARG A 79 -5.72 12.51 5.09
C ARG A 79 -5.35 13.11 3.74
N ASP A 80 -4.10 13.52 3.56
CA ASP A 80 -3.71 14.30 2.38
C ASP A 80 -3.68 13.44 1.12
N ILE A 81 -3.22 12.18 1.25
CA ILE A 81 -3.30 11.19 0.17
C ILE A 81 -4.77 10.96 -0.23
N LEU A 82 -5.65 10.66 0.73
CA LEU A 82 -7.07 10.44 0.44
C LEU A 82 -7.73 11.72 -0.11
N ARG A 83 -7.31 12.91 0.29
CA ARG A 83 -7.85 14.15 -0.27
C ARG A 83 -7.39 14.38 -1.72
N ALA A 84 -6.14 14.09 -2.02
CA ALA A 84 -5.55 14.29 -3.35
C ALA A 84 -5.90 13.19 -4.35
N ARG A 85 -6.26 11.98 -3.87
CA ARG A 85 -6.55 10.79 -4.68
C ARG A 85 -7.96 10.25 -4.42
N PRO A 86 -9.01 10.84 -5.02
CA PRO A 86 -10.39 10.35 -4.88
C PRO A 86 -10.59 8.91 -5.35
N ASP A 87 -9.71 8.39 -6.21
CA ASP A 87 -9.69 7.01 -6.70
C ASP A 87 -9.19 5.99 -5.67
N VAL A 88 -8.65 6.44 -4.54
CA VAL A 88 -8.10 5.59 -3.47
C VAL A 88 -9.10 5.48 -2.31
N THR A 89 -9.31 4.26 -1.83
CA THR A 89 -10.16 3.97 -0.67
C THR A 89 -9.33 3.64 0.56
N VAL A 90 -8.19 2.96 0.40
CA VAL A 90 -7.35 2.50 1.51
C VAL A 90 -5.93 3.03 1.36
N VAL A 91 -5.38 3.50 2.48
CA VAL A 91 -3.95 3.81 2.61
C VAL A 91 -3.40 2.93 3.71
N LEU A 92 -2.35 2.17 3.39
CA LEU A 92 -1.63 1.30 4.30
C LEU A 92 -0.21 1.84 4.44
N HIS A 93 0.20 2.10 5.67
CA HIS A 93 1.56 2.47 6.01
C HIS A 93 2.16 1.42 6.95
N ALA A 94 3.40 0.99 6.67
CA ALA A 94 4.09 -0.03 7.44
C ALA A 94 5.61 0.12 7.31
N HIS A 95 6.35 -0.56 8.18
CA HIS A 95 7.82 -0.56 8.20
C HIS A 95 8.37 -1.98 7.93
N PRO A 96 8.08 -2.59 6.77
CA PRO A 96 8.53 -3.95 6.49
C PRO A 96 10.06 -3.95 6.25
N THR A 97 10.71 -5.09 6.49
CA THR A 97 12.17 -5.14 6.70
C THR A 97 12.96 -4.73 5.46
N PHE A 98 12.64 -5.29 4.29
CA PHE A 98 13.43 -5.10 3.07
C PHE A 98 13.12 -3.75 2.40
N ALA A 99 11.86 -3.32 2.38
CA ALA A 99 11.48 -2.01 1.85
C ALA A 99 12.11 -0.90 2.72
N THR A 100 12.08 -1.07 4.05
CA THR A 100 12.73 -0.11 4.98
C THR A 100 14.25 -0.13 4.82
N ALA A 101 14.87 -1.28 4.56
CA ALA A 101 16.31 -1.36 4.27
C ALA A 101 16.70 -0.55 3.02
N LEU A 102 15.87 -0.51 1.97
CA LEU A 102 16.11 0.39 0.84
C LEU A 102 15.85 1.85 1.20
N ALA A 103 14.80 2.11 1.99
CA ALA A 103 14.40 3.45 2.38
C ALA A 103 15.43 4.15 3.26
N VAL A 104 16.10 3.45 4.19
CA VAL A 104 17.21 4.03 5.00
C VAL A 104 18.39 4.49 4.14
N HIS A 105 18.53 3.95 2.92
CA HIS A 105 19.51 4.40 1.94
C HIS A 105 18.97 5.45 0.96
N GLY A 106 17.71 5.86 1.08
CA GLY A 106 17.06 6.78 0.13
C GLY A 106 16.94 6.18 -1.28
N ARG A 107 16.92 4.85 -1.41
CA ARG A 107 16.97 4.18 -2.71
C ARG A 107 15.58 3.76 -3.19
N PRO A 108 15.21 4.05 -4.45
CA PRO A 108 13.99 3.52 -5.04
C PRO A 108 14.13 2.02 -5.37
N ILE A 109 13.02 1.37 -5.71
CA ILE A 109 13.01 0.06 -6.37
C ILE A 109 12.79 0.29 -7.87
N PRO A 110 13.81 0.06 -8.72
CA PRO A 110 13.67 0.24 -10.18
C PRO A 110 12.92 -0.93 -10.81
N SER A 111 12.59 -0.85 -12.10
CA SER A 111 12.00 -1.93 -12.91
C SER A 111 12.94 -3.12 -13.19
N PHE A 112 13.66 -3.61 -12.18
CA PHE A 112 14.48 -4.83 -12.27
C PHE A 112 13.63 -6.10 -12.47
N HIS A 113 12.34 -6.02 -12.13
CA HIS A 113 11.35 -7.09 -12.31
C HIS A 113 10.03 -6.50 -12.82
N TYR A 114 9.34 -7.22 -13.71
CA TYR A 114 8.13 -6.71 -14.37
C TYR A 114 6.98 -6.40 -13.40
N MET A 115 6.95 -7.06 -12.22
CA MET A 115 5.91 -6.86 -11.20
C MET A 115 5.93 -5.46 -10.56
N VAL A 116 7.00 -4.68 -10.74
CA VAL A 116 7.05 -3.26 -10.35
C VAL A 116 5.90 -2.47 -10.98
N ALA A 117 5.41 -2.90 -12.15
CA ALA A 117 4.24 -2.33 -12.82
C ALA A 117 2.98 -2.25 -11.92
N LEU A 118 2.83 -3.15 -10.94
CA LEU A 118 1.70 -3.15 -10.00
C LEU A 118 1.69 -1.92 -9.08
N ALA A 119 2.83 -1.27 -8.87
CA ALA A 119 2.92 0.00 -8.17
C ALA A 119 2.50 1.20 -9.05
N GLY A 120 1.98 0.97 -10.26
CA GLY A 120 1.43 1.98 -11.15
C GLY A 120 2.46 2.64 -12.08
N GLY A 121 3.71 2.17 -12.11
CA GLY A 121 4.73 2.72 -13.01
C GLY A 121 6.00 1.86 -13.09
N ASP A 122 7.07 2.46 -13.59
CA ASP A 122 8.38 1.84 -13.82
C ASP A 122 9.30 1.78 -12.58
N SER A 123 8.80 2.21 -11.42
CA SER A 123 9.58 2.31 -10.20
C SER A 123 8.69 2.52 -8.98
N ILE A 124 9.16 2.09 -7.81
CA ILE A 124 8.66 2.50 -6.50
C ILE A 124 9.63 3.55 -5.96
N ARG A 125 9.20 4.80 -5.93
CA ARG A 125 10.05 5.94 -5.55
C ARG A 125 10.29 5.99 -4.05
N CYS A 126 11.43 6.54 -3.62
CA CYS A 126 11.69 6.85 -2.22
C CYS A 126 11.52 8.36 -2.00
N ALA A 127 10.56 8.74 -1.17
CA ALA A 127 10.35 10.11 -0.73
C ALA A 127 11.51 10.57 0.18
N PRO A 128 11.92 11.85 0.13
CA PRO A 128 12.89 12.40 1.08
C PRO A 128 12.43 12.28 2.53
N TYR A 129 13.37 12.29 3.47
CA TYR A 129 13.05 12.22 4.90
C TYR A 129 12.43 13.52 5.38
N ALA A 130 11.38 13.39 6.19
CA ALA A 130 10.87 14.41 7.08
C ALA A 130 10.38 13.73 8.36
N THR A 131 10.26 14.49 9.45
CA THR A 131 9.84 13.89 10.73
C THR A 131 8.41 13.35 10.62
N PHE A 132 8.14 12.17 11.19
CA PHE A 132 6.81 11.55 11.16
C PHE A 132 5.70 12.47 11.69
N GLY A 133 4.50 12.35 11.14
CA GLY A 133 3.34 13.17 11.53
C GLY A 133 3.39 14.66 11.15
N THR A 134 4.41 15.09 10.39
CA THR A 134 4.52 16.47 9.87
C THR A 134 3.79 16.64 8.53
N GLN A 135 3.48 17.90 8.17
CA GLN A 135 2.96 18.23 6.83
C GLN A 135 4.02 17.97 5.76
N GLU A 136 5.29 18.25 6.04
CA GLU A 136 6.41 18.06 5.11
C GLU A 136 6.54 16.60 4.64
N LEU A 137 6.41 15.63 5.57
CA LEU A 137 6.39 14.21 5.20
C LEU A 137 5.23 13.88 4.25
N SER A 138 4.07 14.45 4.50
CA SER A 138 2.87 14.28 3.68
C SER A 138 3.07 14.81 2.26
N ASP A 139 3.64 16.00 2.13
CA ASP A 139 3.93 16.63 0.84
C ASP A 139 4.96 15.81 0.03
N HIS A 140 5.99 15.28 0.70
CA HIS A 140 6.97 14.37 0.11
C HIS A 140 6.35 13.04 -0.35
N ALA A 141 5.48 12.45 0.47
CA ALA A 141 4.77 11.23 0.13
C ALA A 141 3.87 11.42 -1.11
N LEU A 142 3.11 12.52 -1.16
CA LEU A 142 2.25 12.86 -2.30
C LEU A 142 3.04 12.98 -3.61
N ALA A 143 4.18 13.68 -3.58
CA ALA A 143 5.04 13.83 -4.74
C ALA A 143 5.59 12.46 -5.21
N ALA A 144 6.03 11.61 -4.28
CA ALA A 144 6.50 10.26 -4.62
C ALA A 144 5.38 9.38 -5.20
N LEU A 145 4.13 9.58 -4.77
CA LEU A 145 2.95 8.83 -5.19
C LEU A 145 2.29 9.35 -6.49
N GLU A 146 2.81 10.40 -7.12
CA GLU A 146 2.26 10.90 -8.39
C GLU A 146 2.32 9.83 -9.48
N GLY A 147 1.15 9.39 -9.96
CA GLY A 147 1.05 8.28 -10.91
C GLY A 147 1.58 6.96 -10.36
N ARG A 148 1.55 6.75 -9.04
CA ARG A 148 1.96 5.51 -8.37
C ARG A 148 0.90 5.07 -7.35
N LEU A 149 1.01 3.81 -6.94
CA LEU A 149 0.21 3.18 -5.88
C LEU A 149 1.07 2.77 -4.67
N ALA A 150 2.40 2.91 -4.76
CA ALA A 150 3.30 2.67 -3.64
C ALA A 150 4.50 3.61 -3.68
N CYS A 151 5.02 3.95 -2.50
CA CYS A 151 6.29 4.64 -2.34
C CYS A 151 7.00 4.18 -1.05
N LEU A 152 8.30 4.41 -0.99
CA LEU A 152 9.11 4.32 0.22
C LEU A 152 9.24 5.70 0.87
N LEU A 153 9.48 5.73 2.17
CA LEU A 153 9.73 6.92 2.97
C LEU A 153 11.13 6.82 3.57
N ALA A 154 12.05 7.72 3.19
CA ALA A 154 13.45 7.60 3.61
C ALA A 154 13.58 7.48 5.13
N ASN A 155 14.42 6.56 5.62
CA ASN A 155 14.62 6.26 7.05
C ASN A 155 13.34 5.93 7.85
N HIS A 156 12.30 5.42 7.20
CA HIS A 156 10.98 5.27 7.85
C HIS A 156 10.26 3.98 7.45
N GLY A 157 9.84 3.83 6.19
CA GLY A 157 9.03 2.66 5.80
C GLY A 157 8.45 2.78 4.39
N MET A 158 7.21 2.30 4.20
CA MET A 158 6.50 2.37 2.93
C MET A 158 5.04 2.83 3.08
N ILE A 159 4.48 3.34 2.01
CA ILE A 159 3.04 3.61 1.84
C ILE A 159 2.53 2.83 0.63
N VAL A 160 1.35 2.25 0.76
CA VAL A 160 0.63 1.56 -0.30
C VAL A 160 -0.82 2.03 -0.37
N LEU A 161 -1.33 2.21 -1.59
CA LEU A 161 -2.68 2.67 -1.91
C LEU A 161 -3.50 1.52 -2.48
N GLY A 162 -4.77 1.45 -2.12
CA GLY A 162 -5.69 0.42 -2.63
C GLY A 162 -7.12 0.91 -2.77
N SER A 163 -7.90 0.20 -3.60
CA SER A 163 -9.35 0.35 -3.67
C SER A 163 -10.08 -0.48 -2.60
N SER A 164 -9.39 -1.42 -1.96
CA SER A 164 -9.84 -2.17 -0.79
C SER A 164 -8.66 -2.51 0.13
N VAL A 165 -8.97 -2.96 1.35
CA VAL A 165 -7.94 -3.44 2.29
C VAL A 165 -7.16 -4.61 1.68
N GLN A 166 -7.86 -5.52 1.01
CA GLN A 166 -7.23 -6.67 0.36
C GLN A 166 -6.27 -6.24 -0.77
N SER A 167 -6.65 -5.28 -1.61
CA SER A 167 -5.75 -4.83 -2.69
C SER A 167 -4.52 -4.10 -2.14
N ALA A 168 -4.69 -3.30 -1.08
CA ALA A 168 -3.57 -2.62 -0.41
C ALA A 168 -2.62 -3.63 0.24
N LEU A 169 -3.14 -4.66 0.92
CA LEU A 169 -2.34 -5.75 1.50
C LEU A 169 -1.56 -6.52 0.43
N SER A 170 -2.21 -6.93 -0.67
CA SER A 170 -1.55 -7.66 -1.74
C SER A 170 -0.40 -6.86 -2.33
N LEU A 171 -0.60 -5.55 -2.58
CA LEU A 171 0.47 -4.69 -3.08
C LEU A 171 1.58 -4.46 -2.05
N ALA A 172 1.25 -4.35 -0.75
CA ALA A 172 2.25 -4.26 0.32
C ALA A 172 3.16 -5.50 0.38
N VAL A 173 2.59 -6.70 0.24
CA VAL A 173 3.36 -7.95 0.15
C VAL A 173 4.25 -7.98 -1.10
N GLU A 174 3.74 -7.50 -2.23
CA GLU A 174 4.52 -7.44 -3.47
C GLU A 174 5.67 -6.44 -3.36
N VAL A 175 5.45 -5.24 -2.81
CA VAL A 175 6.51 -4.23 -2.60
C VAL A 175 7.62 -4.79 -1.72
N GLU A 176 7.28 -5.44 -0.61
CA GLU A 176 8.28 -6.07 0.27
C GLU A 176 9.01 -7.23 -0.43
N THR A 177 8.30 -8.02 -1.24
CA THR A 177 8.90 -9.10 -2.03
C THR A 177 9.88 -8.56 -3.06
N LEU A 178 9.51 -7.51 -3.78
CA LEU A 178 10.37 -6.82 -4.75
C LEU A 178 11.58 -6.20 -4.06
N ALA A 179 11.41 -5.56 -2.91
CA ALA A 179 12.52 -5.01 -2.14
C ALA A 179 13.52 -6.09 -1.75
N ARG A 180 13.03 -7.24 -1.24
CA ARG A 180 13.87 -8.39 -0.88
C ARG A 180 14.61 -8.96 -2.09
N GLN A 181 13.91 -9.18 -3.20
CA GLN A 181 14.51 -9.68 -4.44
C GLN A 181 15.57 -8.72 -4.97
N TYR A 182 15.29 -7.41 -4.97
CA TYR A 182 16.24 -6.40 -5.44
C TYR A 182 17.51 -6.41 -4.59
N LEU A 183 17.39 -6.39 -3.26
CA LEU A 183 18.53 -6.46 -2.34
C LEU A 183 19.37 -7.73 -2.54
N TYR A 184 18.75 -8.88 -2.78
CA TYR A 184 19.49 -10.10 -3.10
C TYR A 184 20.13 -10.07 -4.49
N ALA A 185 19.44 -9.57 -5.51
CA ALA A 185 19.97 -9.45 -6.86
C ALA A 185 21.23 -8.57 -6.87
N GLN A 186 21.23 -7.50 -6.08
CA GLN A 186 22.38 -6.60 -5.93
C GLN A 186 23.63 -7.26 -5.36
N GLN A 187 23.51 -8.38 -4.64
CA GLN A 187 24.68 -9.13 -4.15
C GLN A 187 25.48 -9.77 -5.28
N PHE A 188 24.86 -9.96 -6.46
CA PHE A 188 25.50 -10.48 -7.67
C PHE A 188 25.97 -9.37 -8.63
N GLY A 189 25.72 -8.10 -8.30
CA GLY A 189 25.98 -6.93 -9.16
C GLY A 189 24.70 -6.17 -9.52
N GLU A 190 24.80 -5.16 -10.38
CA GLU A 190 23.63 -4.36 -10.77
C GLU A 190 22.64 -5.15 -11.63
N PRO A 191 21.36 -5.27 -11.24
CA PRO A 191 20.35 -5.96 -12.05
C PRO A 191 20.07 -5.26 -13.39
N VAL A 192 19.67 -6.04 -14.39
CA VAL A 192 19.14 -5.49 -15.65
C VAL A 192 17.81 -4.80 -15.38
N ILE A 193 17.66 -3.58 -15.89
CA ILE A 193 16.47 -2.76 -15.73
C ILE A 193 15.62 -2.83 -17.01
N LEU A 194 14.34 -3.19 -16.86
CA LEU A 194 13.39 -3.18 -17.97
C LEU A 194 13.09 -1.72 -18.36
N PRO A 195 13.07 -1.40 -19.66
CA PRO A 195 12.83 -0.04 -20.10
C PRO A 195 11.36 0.36 -19.87
N PRO A 196 11.06 1.66 -19.69
CA PRO A 196 9.72 2.13 -19.31
C PRO A 196 8.60 1.69 -20.27
N GLU A 197 8.87 1.59 -21.58
CA GLU A 197 7.93 1.13 -22.58
C GLU A 197 7.51 -0.34 -22.37
N GLU A 198 8.42 -1.18 -21.88
CA GLU A 198 8.10 -2.58 -21.58
C GLU A 198 7.25 -2.67 -20.31
N ILE A 199 7.53 -1.85 -19.29
CA ILE A 199 6.68 -1.76 -18.10
C ILE A 199 5.28 -1.25 -18.45
N ALA A 200 5.14 -0.30 -19.37
CA ALA A 200 3.84 0.16 -19.85
C ALA A 200 3.04 -0.97 -20.51
N ARG A 201 3.69 -1.81 -21.34
CA ARG A 201 3.06 -2.99 -21.97
C ARG A 201 2.64 -4.03 -20.94
N VAL A 202 3.48 -4.29 -19.94
CA VAL A 202 3.18 -5.19 -18.82
C VAL A 202 1.97 -4.68 -18.03
N ALA A 203 1.93 -3.38 -17.69
CA ALA A 203 0.82 -2.78 -16.96
C ALA A 203 -0.51 -2.89 -17.73
N GLU A 204 -0.48 -2.69 -19.06
CA GLU A 204 -1.64 -2.90 -19.91
C GLU A 204 -2.10 -4.36 -19.90
N LYS A 205 -1.17 -5.31 -20.04
CA LYS A 205 -1.47 -6.75 -20.01
C LYS A 205 -2.08 -7.17 -18.67
N MET A 206 -1.52 -6.73 -17.55
CA MET A 206 -2.04 -7.02 -16.21
C MET A 206 -3.47 -6.51 -16.03
N ARG A 207 -3.75 -5.28 -16.51
CA ARG A 207 -5.09 -4.69 -16.47
C ARG A 207 -6.10 -5.53 -17.26
N ARG A 208 -5.73 -5.97 -18.48
CA ARG A 208 -6.59 -6.82 -19.33
C ARG A 208 -6.85 -8.18 -18.70
N MET A 209 -5.87 -8.76 -18.03
CA MET A 209 -5.97 -10.07 -17.37
C MET A 209 -6.68 -10.03 -16.01
N LYS A 210 -7.07 -8.85 -15.50
CA LYS A 210 -7.50 -8.66 -14.11
C LYS A 210 -6.53 -9.35 -13.12
N TYR A 211 -5.23 -9.22 -13.39
CA TYR A 211 -4.20 -9.95 -12.65
C TYR A 211 -4.32 -9.67 -11.13
N GLY A 212 -4.36 -10.73 -10.32
CA GLY A 212 -4.62 -10.63 -8.88
C GLY A 212 -6.11 -10.69 -8.49
N GLN A 213 -7.02 -10.90 -9.44
CA GLN A 213 -8.44 -11.19 -9.21
C GLN A 213 -8.82 -12.54 -9.86
N PRO A 214 -9.86 -13.25 -9.38
CA PRO A 214 -10.42 -14.40 -10.08
C PRO A 214 -10.90 -13.94 -11.47
N VAL A 215 -10.42 -14.59 -12.52
CA VAL A 215 -10.86 -14.33 -13.90
C VAL A 215 -11.96 -15.34 -14.23
N ASP A 216 -13.11 -14.86 -14.69
CA ASP A 216 -14.14 -15.72 -15.28
C ASP A 216 -13.71 -16.06 -16.72
N ASP A 217 -13.96 -17.29 -17.17
CA ASP A 217 -13.41 -17.84 -18.44
C ASP A 217 -13.81 -17.01 -19.69
N GLY A 218 -14.85 -16.19 -19.58
CA GLY A 218 -15.34 -15.31 -20.66
C GLY A 218 -14.48 -14.07 -20.97
N ASP A 219 -13.57 -13.67 -20.09
CA ASP A 219 -12.75 -12.44 -20.22
C ASP A 219 -11.24 -12.73 -20.47
N ALA A 220 -10.93 -13.97 -20.82
CA ALA A 220 -9.57 -14.46 -20.91
C ALA A 220 -8.83 -13.94 -22.19
N PRO A 221 -7.57 -13.47 -22.12
CA PRO A 221 -6.80 -13.03 -23.29
C PRO A 221 -6.64 -14.11 -24.37
N ASP A 222 -6.39 -13.72 -25.62
CA ASP A 222 -6.31 -14.63 -26.80
C ASP A 222 -5.36 -15.84 -26.66
N ASP A 223 -4.40 -15.81 -25.73
CA ASP A 223 -3.45 -16.90 -25.44
C ASP A 223 -3.69 -17.56 -24.07
N THR A 224 -4.94 -17.61 -23.59
CA THR A 224 -5.27 -18.44 -22.43
C THR A 224 -5.38 -19.91 -22.78
N ALA A 225 -4.72 -20.73 -21.96
CA ALA A 225 -4.83 -22.18 -22.01
C ALA A 225 -6.31 -22.58 -21.97
N ARG A 226 -6.78 -23.24 -23.04
CA ARG A 226 -8.15 -23.74 -23.11
C ARG A 226 -8.24 -25.06 -22.35
N PRO A 227 -9.32 -25.31 -21.61
CA PRO A 227 -9.54 -26.61 -21.00
C PRO A 227 -9.54 -27.69 -22.08
N ARG A 228 -8.92 -28.84 -21.76
CA ARG A 228 -8.91 -30.00 -22.65
C ARG A 228 -10.35 -30.47 -22.84
N SER A 229 -10.79 -30.69 -24.08
CA SER A 229 -12.07 -31.34 -24.34
C SER A 229 -12.02 -32.75 -23.76
N SER A 230 -13.01 -33.08 -22.92
CA SER A 230 -13.27 -34.46 -22.52
C SER A 230 -14.01 -35.14 -23.67
N ASP A 231 -13.28 -35.88 -24.49
CA ASP A 231 -13.86 -36.88 -25.41
C ASP A 231 -14.40 -38.09 -24.63
#